data_AF-A0A5J4Q7U2-F1
#
_entry.id   AF-A0A5J4Q7U2-F1
#
_cell.length_a   1.000
_cell.length_b   1.000
_cell.length_c   1.000
_cell.angle_alpha   90.00
_cell.angle_beta   90.00
_cell.angle_gamma   90.00
#
_symmetry.space_group_name_H-M   'P 1'
#
loop_
_entity.id
_entity.type
_entity.pdbx_description
1 polymer ?
#
loop_
_entity_poly.entity_id
_entity_poly.type
_entity_poly.pdbx_seq_one_letter_code
_entity_poly.pdbx_strand_id
1 'polypeptide(L)'
;GGIYAEVSGNASISTRSSLELSNQVYFDNCRSSKNNGGGIYAQVEYPATLSISETNISGCQAQSGGGLYGDFKNVNNQSSLNTICSISNTRIDNCFSSNNGGGTCILIRQKVKFSISNTNIIGCYCTSASGNGGGIYAEIQGDGISNLNTLFELNSTVINTCNSLGYGGGIYTKMNNMCQLIIRNATFSGCKSASPTQGKGGGIFADIS
;
A
#
# COMPACT_ATOMS: atom_id res chain seq x y z
N GLY A 1 12.62 9.10 -2.18
CA GLY A 1 11.83 9.27 -3.40
C GLY A 1 11.42 10.71 -3.57
N GLY A 2 10.29 10.96 -4.26
CA GLY A 2 9.75 12.29 -4.51
C GLY A 2 9.32 13.04 -3.24
N ILE A 3 8.68 12.34 -2.29
CA ILE A 3 8.41 12.86 -0.95
C ILE A 3 8.77 11.83 0.12
N TYR A 4 9.26 12.32 1.25
CA TYR A 4 9.40 11.58 2.49
C TYR A 4 8.54 12.27 3.55
N ALA A 5 7.55 11.56 4.08
CA ALA A 5 6.62 12.08 5.06
C ALA A 5 6.63 11.24 6.33
N GLU A 6 6.77 11.92 7.47
CA GLU A 6 6.53 11.37 8.79
C GLU A 6 5.37 12.15 9.42
N VAL A 7 4.24 11.47 9.66
CA VAL A 7 3.02 12.08 10.18
C VAL A 7 2.68 11.42 11.50
N SER A 8 3.01 12.11 12.58
CA SER A 8 2.83 11.60 13.95
C SER A 8 2.02 12.59 14.76
N GLY A 9 0.99 12.11 15.46
CA GLY A 9 0.16 12.94 16.34
C GLY A 9 0.60 12.91 17.80
N ASN A 10 0.00 13.77 18.61
CA ASN A 10 0.19 13.74 20.07
C ASN A 10 -0.98 13.02 20.75
N ALA A 11 -0.68 11.89 21.38
CA ALA A 11 -1.64 11.06 22.11
C ALA A 11 -2.34 11.78 23.27
N SER A 12 -1.71 12.79 23.87
CA SER A 12 -2.20 13.45 25.09
C SER A 12 -3.36 14.41 24.85
N ILE A 13 -3.59 14.86 23.61
CA ILE A 13 -4.57 15.92 23.30
C ILE A 13 -5.59 15.54 22.22
N SER A 14 -5.66 14.26 21.80
CA SER A 14 -6.62 13.75 20.79
C SER A 14 -6.58 14.46 19.42
N THR A 15 -5.59 15.32 19.17
CA THR A 15 -5.42 16.02 17.89
C THR A 15 -4.68 15.13 16.90
N ARG A 16 -5.24 14.97 15.69
CA ARG A 16 -4.59 14.22 14.61
C ARG A 16 -3.67 15.14 13.81
N SER A 17 -2.41 14.74 13.66
CA SER A 17 -1.56 15.32 12.59
C SER A 17 -2.06 14.82 11.24
N SER A 18 -1.96 15.65 10.21
CA SER A 18 -2.47 15.35 8.88
C SER A 18 -1.50 15.76 7.79
N LEU A 19 -1.33 14.90 6.79
CA LEU A 19 -0.79 15.27 5.49
C LEU A 19 -1.86 15.05 4.42
N GLU A 20 -2.03 16.04 3.56
CA GLU A 20 -2.90 15.97 2.40
C GLU A 20 -2.10 16.25 1.13
N LEU A 21 -2.19 15.35 0.15
CA LEU A 21 -1.73 15.55 -1.22
C LEU A 21 -2.97 15.48 -2.11
N SER A 22 -3.37 16.61 -2.69
CA SER A 22 -4.61 16.74 -3.47
C SER A 22 -4.45 17.79 -4.58
N ASN A 23 -5.45 17.88 -5.45
CA ASN A 23 -5.50 18.86 -6.55
C ASN A 23 -4.38 18.69 -7.58
N GLN A 24 -4.33 17.53 -8.24
CA GLN A 24 -3.43 17.26 -9.38
C GLN A 24 -1.94 17.29 -9.00
N VAL A 25 -1.57 16.50 -7.99
CA VAL A 25 -0.15 16.27 -7.66
C VAL A 25 0.44 15.23 -8.61
N TYR A 26 1.68 15.44 -9.06
CA TYR A 26 2.40 14.53 -9.95
C TYR A 26 3.72 14.09 -9.34
N PHE A 27 3.93 12.79 -9.24
CA PHE A 27 5.22 12.17 -8.97
C PHE A 27 5.64 11.39 -10.22
N ASP A 28 6.47 12.02 -11.04
CA ASP A 28 6.94 11.43 -12.29
C ASP A 28 8.41 11.02 -12.19
N ASN A 29 8.71 9.78 -12.56
CA ASN A 29 10.07 9.23 -12.65
C ASN A 29 10.93 9.38 -11.37
N CYS A 30 10.29 9.45 -10.20
CA CYS A 30 10.99 9.58 -8.92
C CYS A 30 11.65 8.26 -8.51
N ARG A 31 12.89 8.30 -7.99
CA ARG A 31 13.67 7.09 -7.71
C ARG A 31 14.26 7.07 -6.29
N SER A 32 14.26 5.88 -5.69
CA SER A 32 14.82 5.58 -4.36
C SER A 32 15.64 4.29 -4.45
N SER A 33 16.81 4.34 -5.07
CA SER A 33 17.53 3.15 -5.57
C SER A 33 17.97 2.13 -4.51
N LYS A 34 18.08 2.55 -3.24
CA LYS A 34 18.50 1.69 -2.11
C LYS A 34 17.54 1.74 -0.92
N ASN A 35 16.39 2.39 -1.10
CA ASN A 35 15.44 2.66 -0.03
C ASN A 35 14.01 2.45 -0.56
N ASN A 36 13.03 2.58 0.32
CA ASN A 36 11.62 2.44 -0.05
C ASN A 36 11.04 3.76 -0.58
N GLY A 37 9.90 3.67 -1.25
CA GLY A 37 9.09 4.82 -1.69
C GLY A 37 9.75 5.63 -2.82
N GLY A 38 9.46 5.26 -4.07
CA GLY A 38 10.02 5.95 -5.23
C GLY A 38 9.36 7.29 -5.45
N GLY A 39 8.03 7.32 -5.61
CA GLY A 39 7.24 8.54 -5.59
C GLY A 39 7.05 9.05 -4.16
N ILE A 40 6.41 8.23 -3.32
CA ILE A 40 5.98 8.59 -1.97
C ILE A 40 6.55 7.60 -0.96
N TYR A 41 7.21 8.09 0.07
CA TYR A 41 7.45 7.38 1.31
C TYR A 41 6.62 8.03 2.41
N ALA A 42 5.80 7.25 3.11
CA ALA A 42 4.99 7.72 4.22
C ALA A 42 5.13 6.82 5.46
N GLN A 43 5.45 7.41 6.60
CA GLN A 43 5.32 6.80 7.91
C GLN A 43 4.23 7.57 8.66
N VAL A 44 3.18 6.88 9.07
CA VAL A 44 2.02 7.49 9.73
C VAL A 44 1.76 6.79 11.05
N GLU A 45 1.94 7.53 12.13
CA GLU A 45 1.91 7.00 13.49
C GLU A 45 0.90 7.76 14.35
N TYR A 46 0.19 6.97 15.16
CA TYR A 46 -0.95 7.41 15.94
C TYR A 46 -0.76 8.72 16.75
N PRO A 47 -1.83 9.54 16.89
CA PRO A 47 -3.02 9.58 16.04
C PRO A 47 -2.75 10.46 14.81
N ALA A 48 -2.82 9.89 13.61
CA ALA A 48 -2.49 10.64 12.39
C ALA A 48 -3.39 10.27 11.21
N THR A 49 -3.39 11.16 10.21
CA THR A 49 -4.10 11.00 8.95
C THR A 49 -3.20 11.26 7.75
N LEU A 50 -3.41 10.48 6.69
CA LEU A 50 -2.82 10.71 5.38
C LEU A 50 -3.92 10.61 4.34
N SER A 51 -4.08 11.67 3.55
CA SER A 51 -4.99 11.69 2.40
C SER A 51 -4.20 11.95 1.13
N ILE A 52 -4.30 11.04 0.16
CA ILE A 52 -3.74 11.21 -1.18
C ILE A 52 -4.91 11.11 -2.15
N SER A 53 -5.26 12.22 -2.79
CA SER A 53 -6.32 12.27 -3.77
C SER A 53 -5.84 12.94 -5.05
N GLU A 54 -6.48 12.62 -6.18
CA GLU A 54 -6.27 13.32 -7.45
C GLU A 54 -4.78 13.42 -7.82
N THR A 55 -4.04 12.34 -7.56
CA THR A 55 -2.59 12.28 -7.71
C THR A 55 -2.22 11.32 -8.83
N ASN A 56 -1.16 11.62 -9.57
CA ASN A 56 -0.57 10.71 -10.55
C ASN A 56 0.85 10.33 -10.12
N ILE A 57 1.12 9.04 -10.07
CA ILE A 57 2.43 8.47 -9.70
C ILE A 57 2.87 7.58 -10.86
N SER A 58 3.81 8.07 -11.66
CA SER A 58 4.23 7.43 -12.92
C SER A 58 5.73 7.17 -12.97
N GLY A 59 6.13 6.01 -13.49
CA GLY A 59 7.55 5.71 -13.76
C GLY A 59 8.45 5.66 -12.53
N CYS A 60 7.89 5.63 -11.32
CA CYS A 60 8.64 5.70 -10.08
C CYS A 60 9.30 4.35 -9.72
N GLN A 61 10.45 4.41 -9.04
CA GLN A 61 11.25 3.22 -8.74
C GLN A 61 11.81 3.21 -7.31
N ALA A 62 11.78 2.06 -6.64
CA ALA A 62 12.34 1.92 -5.29
C ALA A 62 12.76 0.48 -4.97
N GLN A 63 13.34 0.26 -3.80
CA GLN A 63 13.49 -1.09 -3.26
C GLN A 63 12.12 -1.71 -3.00
N SER A 64 11.27 -1.06 -2.19
CA SER A 64 9.87 -1.45 -2.00
C SER A 64 8.95 -0.26 -2.21
N GLY A 65 7.78 -0.49 -2.81
CA GLY A 65 6.83 0.58 -3.11
C GLY A 65 7.35 1.53 -4.17
N GLY A 66 7.45 1.05 -5.42
CA GLY A 66 7.99 1.84 -6.52
C GLY A 66 7.28 3.18 -6.68
N GLY A 67 5.95 3.17 -6.68
CA GLY A 67 5.11 4.36 -6.58
C GLY A 67 5.01 4.87 -5.15
N LEU A 68 4.50 4.04 -4.24
CA LEU A 68 4.26 4.39 -2.85
C LEU A 68 4.75 3.31 -1.88
N TYR A 69 5.49 3.71 -0.86
CA TYR A 69 5.72 2.93 0.35
C TYR A 69 5.03 3.57 1.55
N GLY A 70 4.32 2.78 2.34
CA GLY A 70 3.63 3.25 3.54
C GLY A 70 3.81 2.33 4.74
N ASP A 71 4.22 2.87 5.87
CA ASP A 71 4.17 2.20 7.18
C ASP A 71 3.15 2.91 8.08
N PHE A 72 2.04 2.22 8.34
CA PHE A 72 0.91 2.73 9.10
C PHE A 72 0.78 1.93 10.38
N LYS A 73 0.92 2.62 11.52
CA LYS A 73 0.82 1.96 12.83
C LYS A 73 0.06 2.78 13.85
N ASN A 74 -0.62 2.07 14.74
CA ASN A 74 -1.07 2.62 16.01
C ASN A 74 -0.25 2.02 17.14
N VAL A 75 0.46 2.86 17.88
CA VAL A 75 1.31 2.43 19.01
C VAL A 75 0.61 2.58 20.36
N ASN A 76 -0.58 3.16 20.41
CA ASN A 76 -1.33 3.31 21.66
C ASN A 76 -2.50 2.31 21.75
N ASN A 77 -2.19 1.17 22.35
CA ASN A 77 -3.16 0.07 22.50
C ASN A 77 -4.33 0.40 23.43
N GLN A 78 -4.19 1.40 24.31
CA GLN A 78 -5.25 1.83 25.23
C GLN A 78 -6.23 2.82 24.59
N SER A 79 -5.87 3.43 23.47
CA SER A 79 -6.74 4.37 22.77
C SER A 79 -7.84 3.68 21.96
N SER A 80 -9.02 4.29 21.93
CA SER A 80 -10.11 3.91 21.03
C SER A 80 -9.99 4.52 19.63
N LEU A 81 -9.06 5.45 19.41
CA LEU A 81 -8.90 6.15 18.14
C LEU A 81 -8.09 5.31 17.15
N ASN A 82 -8.52 5.35 15.89
CA ASN A 82 -7.80 4.73 14.78
C ASN A 82 -6.90 5.75 14.05
N THR A 83 -5.81 5.25 13.48
CA THR A 83 -5.07 5.93 12.40
C THR A 83 -5.83 5.70 11.10
N ILE A 84 -6.03 6.76 10.31
CA ILE A 84 -6.89 6.70 9.10
C ILE A 84 -6.07 7.17 7.90
N CYS A 85 -6.01 6.35 6.86
CA CYS A 85 -5.33 6.71 5.63
C CYS A 85 -6.17 6.34 4.41
N SER A 86 -6.20 7.24 3.43
CA SER A 86 -6.98 7.07 2.21
C SER A 86 -6.21 7.49 0.98
N ILE A 87 -6.22 6.64 -0.04
CA ILE A 87 -5.82 6.95 -1.40
C ILE A 87 -7.08 6.93 -2.25
N SER A 88 -7.36 8.00 -2.99
CA SER A 88 -8.54 8.09 -3.85
C SER A 88 -8.24 8.77 -5.18
N ASN A 89 -9.04 8.47 -6.22
CA ASN A 89 -8.99 9.16 -7.51
C ASN A 89 -7.56 9.28 -8.08
N THR A 90 -6.75 8.23 -7.91
CA THR A 90 -5.31 8.25 -8.16
C THR A 90 -4.96 7.32 -9.32
N ARG A 91 -3.87 7.63 -10.03
CA ARG A 91 -3.26 6.72 -11.00
C ARG A 91 -1.86 6.37 -10.54
N ILE A 92 -1.56 5.07 -10.45
CA ILE A 92 -0.21 4.53 -10.22
C ILE A 92 0.16 3.72 -11.46
N ASP A 93 1.16 4.17 -12.20
CA ASP A 93 1.40 3.68 -13.56
C ASP A 93 2.88 3.38 -13.79
N ASN A 94 3.16 2.21 -14.35
CA ASN A 94 4.52 1.78 -14.73
C ASN A 94 5.56 2.03 -13.62
N CYS A 95 5.22 1.68 -12.39
CA CYS A 95 6.13 1.79 -11.26
C CYS A 95 6.83 0.45 -10.98
N PHE A 96 8.07 0.52 -10.48
CA PHE A 96 8.93 -0.65 -10.34
C PHE A 96 9.52 -0.78 -8.93
N SER A 97 9.56 -2.01 -8.43
CA SER A 97 10.24 -2.32 -7.17
C SER A 97 11.22 -3.48 -7.31
N SER A 98 12.38 -3.38 -6.67
CA SER A 98 13.36 -4.47 -6.63
C SER A 98 13.19 -5.42 -5.43
N ASN A 99 12.14 -5.27 -4.63
CA ASN A 99 11.83 -6.13 -3.49
C ASN A 99 10.33 -6.41 -3.36
N ASN A 100 9.49 -5.44 -2.97
CA ASN A 100 8.05 -5.69 -2.79
C ASN A 100 7.22 -4.51 -3.27
N GLY A 101 6.05 -4.77 -3.86
CA GLY A 101 5.10 -3.72 -4.23
C GLY A 101 5.62 -2.84 -5.37
N GLY A 102 5.49 -3.30 -6.62
CA GLY A 102 5.92 -2.52 -7.78
C GLY A 102 5.24 -1.16 -7.84
N GLY A 103 3.92 -1.13 -7.68
CA GLY A 103 3.15 0.09 -7.51
C GLY A 103 3.20 0.57 -6.06
N THR A 104 2.68 -0.25 -5.16
CA THR A 104 2.45 0.13 -3.76
C THR A 104 2.93 -0.97 -2.81
N CYS A 105 3.63 -0.59 -1.76
CA CYS A 105 3.99 -1.48 -0.64
C CYS A 105 3.48 -0.85 0.66
N ILE A 106 2.56 -1.53 1.35
CA ILE A 106 1.93 -0.99 2.57
C ILE A 106 1.99 -1.99 3.72
N LEU A 107 2.37 -1.48 4.88
CA LEU A 107 2.39 -2.19 6.14
C LEU A 107 1.35 -1.56 7.05
N ILE A 108 0.34 -2.32 7.45
CA ILE A 108 -0.83 -1.86 8.20
C ILE A 108 -0.85 -2.62 9.53
N ARG A 109 -0.61 -1.90 10.64
CA ARG A 109 -0.47 -2.53 11.96
C ARG A 109 -1.35 -1.85 13.00
N GLN A 110 -2.22 -2.65 13.62
CA GLN A 110 -2.99 -2.32 14.84
C GLN A 110 -3.88 -1.08 14.69
N LYS A 111 -5.21 -1.20 14.74
CA LYS A 111 -6.15 -0.05 14.75
C LYS A 111 -5.92 0.96 13.62
N VAL A 112 -5.50 0.48 12.45
CA VAL A 112 -5.35 1.28 11.24
C VAL A 112 -6.51 0.96 10.30
N LYS A 113 -7.16 2.02 9.80
CA LYS A 113 -8.13 1.94 8.72
C LYS A 113 -7.51 2.53 7.46
N PHE A 114 -7.07 1.66 6.57
CA PHE A 114 -6.47 2.03 5.29
C PHE A 114 -7.45 1.78 4.16
N SER A 115 -7.56 2.70 3.21
CA SER A 115 -8.43 2.55 2.05
C SER A 115 -7.74 3.01 0.76
N ILE A 116 -8.00 2.29 -0.33
CA ILE A 116 -7.69 2.71 -1.69
C ILE A 116 -8.99 2.64 -2.49
N SER A 117 -9.39 3.76 -3.08
CA SER A 117 -10.63 3.88 -3.83
C SER A 117 -10.46 4.57 -5.17
N ASN A 118 -11.30 4.24 -6.16
CA ASN A 118 -11.31 4.91 -7.48
C ASN A 118 -9.90 5.06 -8.09
N THR A 119 -9.07 4.03 -7.97
CA THR A 119 -7.64 4.10 -8.27
C THR A 119 -7.26 3.08 -9.33
N ASN A 120 -6.46 3.52 -10.29
CA ASN A 120 -5.93 2.69 -11.35
C ASN A 120 -4.46 2.36 -11.06
N ILE A 121 -4.14 1.08 -10.93
CA ILE A 121 -2.77 0.57 -10.76
C ILE A 121 -2.43 -0.25 -12.00
N ILE A 122 -1.58 0.28 -12.85
CA ILE A 122 -1.38 -0.24 -14.22
C ILE A 122 0.10 -0.48 -14.48
N GLY A 123 0.42 -1.63 -15.09
CA GLY A 123 1.76 -1.91 -15.60
C GLY A 123 2.87 -1.95 -14.54
N CYS A 124 2.51 -2.04 -13.26
CA CYS A 124 3.48 -2.01 -12.17
C CYS A 124 4.17 -3.38 -12.02
N TYR A 125 5.46 -3.37 -11.67
CA TYR A 125 6.28 -4.59 -11.66
C TYR A 125 7.18 -4.70 -10.43
N CYS A 126 7.01 -5.79 -9.68
CA CYS A 126 8.03 -6.27 -8.75
C CYS A 126 9.03 -7.20 -9.46
N THR A 127 10.28 -6.75 -9.59
CA THR A 127 11.32 -7.41 -10.41
C THR A 127 12.16 -8.42 -9.63
N SER A 128 11.87 -8.70 -8.36
CA SER A 128 12.62 -9.67 -7.55
C SER A 128 11.93 -11.02 -7.52
N ALA A 129 12.69 -12.10 -7.73
CA ALA A 129 12.18 -13.47 -7.66
C ALA A 129 11.73 -13.89 -6.25
N SER A 130 12.29 -13.27 -5.20
CA SER A 130 11.82 -13.40 -3.82
C SER A 130 10.80 -12.33 -3.43
N GLY A 131 10.53 -11.41 -4.34
CA GLY A 131 9.67 -10.25 -4.15
C GLY A 131 8.23 -10.51 -4.54
N ASN A 132 7.30 -9.80 -3.90
CA ASN A 132 5.87 -10.05 -4.07
C ASN A 132 5.09 -8.78 -4.38
N GLY A 133 3.89 -8.92 -4.95
CA GLY A 133 2.99 -7.80 -5.19
C GLY A 133 3.45 -6.90 -6.33
N GLY A 134 3.05 -7.19 -7.56
CA GLY A 134 3.39 -6.34 -8.70
C GLY A 134 2.69 -4.98 -8.65
N GLY A 135 1.38 -5.01 -8.43
CA GLY A 135 0.58 -3.80 -8.18
C GLY A 135 0.70 -3.39 -6.72
N ILE A 136 0.23 -4.24 -5.81
CA ILE A 136 0.20 -3.98 -4.37
C ILE A 136 0.86 -5.13 -3.62
N TYR A 137 1.78 -4.80 -2.72
CA TYR A 137 2.15 -5.64 -1.59
C TYR A 137 1.50 -5.08 -0.32
N ALA A 138 0.81 -5.92 0.44
CA ALA A 138 0.22 -5.55 1.72
C ALA A 138 0.58 -6.54 2.82
N GLU A 139 1.02 -6.03 3.97
CA GLU A 139 1.06 -6.79 5.22
C GLU A 139 0.08 -6.16 6.20
N ILE A 140 -0.91 -6.94 6.64
CA ILE A 140 -1.99 -6.48 7.50
C ILE A 140 -1.92 -7.28 8.80
N GLN A 141 -1.74 -6.58 9.90
CA GLN A 141 -1.61 -7.19 11.22
C GLN A 141 -2.49 -6.45 12.22
N GLY A 142 -3.50 -7.12 12.76
CA GLY A 142 -4.26 -6.58 13.89
C GLY A 142 -3.54 -6.79 15.22
N ASP A 143 -4.18 -6.35 16.31
CA ASP A 143 -3.58 -6.35 17.64
C ASP A 143 -3.67 -7.71 18.36
N GLY A 144 -4.44 -8.66 17.82
CA GLY A 144 -4.62 -10.00 18.40
C GLY A 144 -5.37 -10.04 19.73
N ILE A 145 -5.88 -8.90 20.21
CA ILE A 145 -6.54 -8.78 21.52
C ILE A 145 -7.97 -8.27 21.38
N SER A 146 -8.25 -7.40 20.42
CA SER A 146 -9.57 -6.77 20.25
C SER A 146 -10.20 -7.08 18.89
N ASN A 147 -11.51 -6.81 18.76
CA ASN A 147 -12.31 -7.00 17.55
C ASN A 147 -11.60 -6.50 16.27
N LEU A 148 -12.09 -6.92 15.10
CA LEU A 148 -11.60 -6.56 13.75
C LEU A 148 -11.49 -5.03 13.52
N ASN A 149 -10.41 -4.44 14.04
CA ASN A 149 -10.20 -2.99 14.12
C ASN A 149 -9.13 -2.51 13.13
N THR A 150 -8.43 -3.45 12.50
CA THR A 150 -7.41 -3.22 11.49
C THR A 150 -7.97 -3.65 10.16
N LEU A 151 -8.15 -2.69 9.27
CA LEU A 151 -8.87 -2.85 8.02
C LEU A 151 -8.06 -2.26 6.87
N PHE A 152 -7.89 -3.04 5.82
CA PHE A 152 -7.56 -2.55 4.50
C PHE A 152 -8.77 -2.71 3.57
N GLU A 153 -9.25 -1.63 2.97
CA GLU A 153 -10.31 -1.66 1.96
C GLU A 153 -9.82 -1.22 0.59
N LEU A 154 -10.15 -2.02 -0.43
CA LEU A 154 -10.02 -1.69 -1.85
C LEU A 154 -11.43 -1.55 -2.43
N ASN A 155 -11.76 -0.39 -3.00
CA ASN A 155 -13.07 -0.17 -3.62
C ASN A 155 -12.94 0.52 -4.99
N SER A 156 -13.64 0.04 -6.01
CA SER A 156 -13.63 0.66 -7.35
C SER A 156 -12.19 0.81 -7.90
N THR A 157 -11.37 -0.23 -7.74
CA THR A 157 -9.96 -0.22 -8.17
C THR A 157 -9.76 -1.05 -9.42
N VAL A 158 -8.93 -0.56 -10.34
CA VAL A 158 -8.50 -1.33 -11.51
C VAL A 158 -7.03 -1.68 -11.34
N ILE A 159 -6.74 -2.97 -11.35
CA ILE A 159 -5.38 -3.50 -11.29
C ILE A 159 -5.13 -4.26 -12.59
N ASN A 160 -4.33 -3.65 -13.47
CA ASN A 160 -4.18 -4.12 -14.84
C ASN A 160 -2.70 -4.31 -15.21
N THR A 161 -2.40 -5.44 -15.84
CA THR A 161 -1.08 -5.82 -16.36
C THR A 161 0.06 -5.70 -15.34
N CYS A 162 -0.25 -5.85 -14.05
CA CYS A 162 0.75 -5.82 -12.99
C CYS A 162 1.45 -7.18 -12.85
N ASN A 163 2.77 -7.16 -12.67
CA ASN A 163 3.58 -8.38 -12.68
C ASN A 163 4.42 -8.51 -11.41
N SER A 164 4.62 -9.73 -10.95
CA SER A 164 5.53 -10.04 -9.84
C SER A 164 6.38 -11.23 -10.22
N LEU A 165 7.70 -11.18 -9.99
CA LEU A 165 8.58 -12.35 -10.13
C LEU A 165 8.50 -13.32 -8.95
N GLY A 166 7.78 -12.99 -7.88
CA GLY A 166 7.36 -13.94 -6.84
C GLY A 166 5.84 -14.11 -6.86
N TYR A 167 5.18 -14.01 -5.70
CA TYR A 167 3.73 -14.17 -5.54
C TYR A 167 2.95 -12.88 -5.84
N GLY A 168 1.68 -13.01 -6.19
CA GLY A 168 0.73 -11.90 -6.25
C GLY A 168 1.06 -10.88 -7.35
N GLY A 169 0.75 -11.18 -8.61
CA GLY A 169 1.02 -10.26 -9.73
C GLY A 169 0.30 -8.92 -9.58
N GLY A 170 -1.02 -8.95 -9.34
CA GLY A 170 -1.80 -7.78 -8.99
C GLY A 170 -1.60 -7.40 -7.53
N ILE A 171 -2.01 -8.29 -6.62
CA ILE A 171 -1.90 -8.09 -5.16
C ILE A 171 -1.22 -9.30 -4.54
N TYR A 172 -0.23 -9.05 -3.69
CA TYR A 172 0.16 -9.96 -2.63
C TYR A 172 -0.33 -9.39 -1.31
N THR A 173 -0.97 -10.21 -0.50
CA THR A 173 -1.35 -9.84 0.87
C THR A 173 -0.96 -10.92 1.87
N LYS A 174 -0.40 -10.50 3.00
CA LYS A 174 -0.23 -11.33 4.19
C LYS A 174 -1.05 -10.75 5.32
N MET A 175 -1.89 -11.57 5.93
CA MET A 175 -2.85 -11.17 6.96
C MET A 175 -2.66 -12.01 8.22
N ASN A 176 -2.47 -11.33 9.35
CA ASN A 176 -2.33 -11.97 10.66
C ASN A 176 -3.18 -11.25 11.71
N ASN A 177 -3.57 -11.97 12.77
CA ASN A 177 -4.16 -11.40 14.00
C ASN A 177 -5.41 -10.54 13.78
N MET A 178 -6.61 -11.11 13.67
CA MET A 178 -7.90 -10.37 13.67
C MET A 178 -7.88 -9.07 12.84
N CYS A 179 -7.47 -9.18 11.57
CA CYS A 179 -7.53 -8.08 10.61
C CYS A 179 -8.45 -8.41 9.44
N GLN A 180 -8.72 -7.40 8.61
CA GLN A 180 -9.57 -7.55 7.44
C GLN A 180 -8.94 -6.94 6.19
N LEU A 181 -9.05 -7.67 5.08
CA LEU A 181 -8.97 -7.11 3.75
C LEU A 181 -10.36 -7.20 3.12
N ILE A 182 -10.86 -6.08 2.63
CA ILE A 182 -12.13 -6.01 1.90
C ILE A 182 -11.87 -5.50 0.50
N ILE A 183 -12.34 -6.24 -0.51
CA ILE A 183 -12.21 -5.86 -1.93
C ILE A 183 -13.61 -5.77 -2.53
N ARG A 184 -13.95 -4.59 -3.06
CA ARG A 184 -15.26 -4.27 -3.65
C ARG A 184 -15.08 -3.62 -5.02
N ASN A 185 -15.93 -3.95 -5.97
CA ASN A 185 -15.97 -3.31 -7.29
C ASN A 185 -14.59 -3.24 -7.98
N ALA A 186 -13.73 -4.23 -7.75
CA ALA A 186 -12.36 -4.22 -8.24
C ALA A 186 -12.22 -5.10 -9.49
N THR A 187 -11.41 -4.64 -10.44
CA THR A 187 -11.10 -5.38 -11.67
C THR A 187 -9.64 -5.79 -11.68
N PHE A 188 -9.38 -7.07 -11.95
CA PHE A 188 -8.04 -7.63 -12.11
C PHE A 188 -7.92 -8.17 -13.53
N SER A 189 -6.98 -7.66 -14.32
CA SER A 189 -6.83 -8.09 -15.72
C SER A 189 -5.38 -8.11 -16.16
N GLY A 190 -4.95 -9.19 -16.81
CA GLY A 190 -3.60 -9.32 -17.35
C GLY A 190 -2.46 -9.38 -16.32
N CYS A 191 -2.77 -9.47 -15.02
CA CYS A 191 -1.78 -9.55 -13.96
C CYS A 191 -1.14 -10.94 -13.87
N LYS A 192 0.18 -11.00 -13.61
CA LYS A 192 0.93 -12.26 -13.63
C LYS A 192 1.88 -12.38 -12.45
N SER A 193 1.89 -13.56 -11.85
CA SER A 193 2.97 -14.03 -11.00
C SER A 193 3.87 -14.87 -11.91
N ALA A 194 4.99 -14.30 -12.32
CA ALA A 194 5.82 -14.77 -13.43
C ALA A 194 7.01 -15.64 -12.98
N SER A 195 7.09 -15.98 -11.69
CA SER A 195 8.07 -16.95 -11.19
C SER A 195 7.83 -18.33 -11.82
N PRO A 196 8.83 -18.95 -12.47
CA PRO A 196 8.68 -20.29 -13.06
C PRO A 196 8.63 -21.42 -12.03
N THR A 197 9.09 -21.18 -10.79
CA THR A 197 9.24 -22.23 -9.77
C THR A 197 8.34 -22.03 -8.56
N GLN A 198 7.96 -20.79 -8.25
CA GLN A 198 7.24 -20.47 -7.01
C GLN A 198 6.03 -19.55 -7.25
N GLY A 199 5.67 -19.25 -8.48
CA GLY A 199 4.67 -18.21 -8.77
C GLY A 199 3.25 -18.68 -8.45
N LYS A 200 2.55 -17.95 -7.57
CA LYS A 200 1.12 -18.17 -7.30
C LYS A 200 0.37 -16.84 -7.24
N GLY A 201 -0.88 -16.87 -7.70
CA GLY A 201 -1.78 -15.73 -7.65
C GLY A 201 -1.44 -14.62 -8.65
N GLY A 202 -1.76 -14.81 -9.94
CA GLY A 202 -1.55 -13.77 -10.96
C GLY A 202 -2.32 -12.48 -10.66
N GLY A 203 -3.61 -12.60 -10.34
CA GLY A 203 -4.42 -11.49 -9.84
C GLY A 203 -4.12 -11.19 -8.37
N ILE A 204 -4.39 -12.16 -7.49
CA ILE A 204 -4.23 -12.01 -6.04
C ILE A 204 -3.59 -13.28 -5.47
N PHE A 205 -2.61 -13.10 -4.59
CA PHE A 205 -2.17 -14.11 -3.64
C PHE A 205 -2.46 -13.60 -2.22
N ALA A 206 -3.10 -14.43 -1.40
CA ALA A 206 -3.42 -14.10 -0.02
C ALA A 206 -2.93 -15.22 0.92
N ASP A 207 -2.07 -14.84 1.86
CA ASP A 207 -1.66 -15.66 2.99
C ASP A 207 -2.40 -15.16 4.24
N ILE A 208 -3.18 -16.02 4.87
CA ILE A 208 -4.11 -15.65 5.95
C ILE A 208 -3.92 -16.66 7.09
N SER A 209 -3.49 -16.17 8.26
CA SER A 209 -3.28 -16.98 9.46
C SER A 209 -3.80 -16.32 10.73
#